data_AF-A0AAV2GC68-F1
#
_entry.id   AF-A0AAV2GC68-F1
#
_cell.length_a   1.000
_cell.length_b   1.000
_cell.length_c   1.000
_cell.angle_alpha   90.00
_cell.angle_beta   90.00
_cell.angle_gamma   90.00
#
_symmetry.space_group_name_H-M   'P 1'
#
loop_
_entity.id
_entity.type
_entity.pdbx_description
1 polymer ?
#
loop_
_entity_poly.entity_id
_entity_poly.type
_entity_poly.pdbx_seq_one_letter_code
_entity_poly.pdbx_strand_id
1 'polypeptide(L)'
;MVDLNQSGDGDWHHHYHHHNLLPKRIILVRHGESQGNLDTAAYSHIPDHKIPLTEAGRAQARETGAQLHDLISSDCGNSTNTWRVYFYVSPYDRTRSTLREIGKAFDRKRIIGVREECRVREQDFGNFQVAERMKVIKEARERFGRFFFRFPEGESAADVFDRVSNFLESLWRDIDMNRLHKDPSHELNLVIITHGLTCRVFLMKWFKWTVEQFELLNNPENCEFRVMQLGAGGEYSLAIHHTERELREWGLSEAMIADQKCRASASKGNWNENCPWFLDEFFDPPLEELSKENDECYDLSQESSPMSINSKEE
;
A
#
# COMPACT_ATOMS: atom_id res chain seq x y z
N MET A 1 70.01 20.94 14.60
CA MET A 1 69.03 21.88 15.17
C MET A 1 67.79 21.82 14.29
N VAL A 2 66.82 20.98 14.69
CA VAL A 2 65.45 21.36 15.13
C VAL A 2 64.67 22.03 13.97
N ASP A 3 63.79 21.38 13.20
CA ASP A 3 62.53 20.66 13.49
C ASP A 3 61.28 21.57 13.58
N LEU A 4 60.15 21.04 13.06
CA LEU A 4 58.72 21.34 13.30
C LEU A 4 57.83 22.10 12.28
N ASN A 5 56.99 21.28 11.63
CA ASN A 5 55.60 21.42 11.18
C ASN A 5 54.67 22.45 11.87
N GLN A 6 53.70 22.97 11.09
CA GLN A 6 52.23 22.94 11.33
C GLN A 6 51.51 23.56 10.11
N SER A 7 50.74 22.82 9.30
CA SER A 7 49.34 22.37 9.50
C SER A 7 48.33 23.54 9.52
N GLY A 8 47.50 23.61 8.47
CA GLY A 8 46.38 24.55 8.35
C GLY A 8 45.32 23.95 7.41
N ASP A 9 44.42 23.20 8.04
CA ASP A 9 43.48 22.22 7.48
C ASP A 9 42.58 22.72 6.35
N GLY A 10 42.40 21.82 5.35
CA GLY A 10 41.31 21.88 4.39
C GLY A 10 39.99 21.56 5.09
N ASP A 11 39.04 22.47 4.93
CA ASP A 11 37.68 22.38 5.45
C ASP A 11 36.93 21.27 4.69
N TRP A 12 37.05 20.04 5.20
CA TRP A 12 36.26 18.91 4.72
C TRP A 12 34.81 19.13 5.11
N HIS A 13 34.00 19.57 4.14
CA HIS A 13 32.55 19.46 4.19
C HIS A 13 32.15 18.02 4.52
N HIS A 14 31.98 17.74 5.80
CA HIS A 14 31.27 16.58 6.29
C HIS A 14 29.82 16.73 5.81
N HIS A 15 29.52 16.16 4.65
CA HIS A 15 28.16 15.74 4.33
C HIS A 15 27.79 14.74 5.42
N TYR A 16 27.17 15.22 6.49
CA TYR A 16 26.39 14.37 7.37
C TYR A 16 25.39 13.66 6.47
N HIS A 17 25.62 12.37 6.21
CA HIS A 17 24.58 11.51 5.69
C HIS A 17 23.42 11.62 6.67
N HIS A 18 22.40 12.39 6.31
CA HIS A 18 21.14 12.36 7.03
C HIS A 18 20.67 10.90 6.99
N HIS A 19 20.82 10.20 8.11
CA HIS A 19 20.08 8.97 8.33
C HIS A 19 18.61 9.40 8.27
N ASN A 20 17.96 9.22 7.12
CA ASN A 20 16.55 9.55 6.95
C ASN A 20 15.76 8.81 8.03
N LEU A 21 15.25 9.57 9.00
CA LEU A 21 14.39 9.07 10.07
C LEU A 21 13.03 8.77 9.44
N LEU A 22 12.93 7.58 8.86
CA LEU A 22 11.68 7.10 8.30
C LEU A 22 10.71 6.76 9.44
N PRO A 23 9.40 7.01 9.26
CA PRO A 23 8.39 6.53 10.21
C PRO A 23 8.53 5.03 10.43
N LYS A 24 8.48 4.57 11.68
CA LYS A 24 8.49 3.13 11.99
C LYS A 24 7.33 2.43 11.30
N ARG A 25 6.16 3.07 11.27
CA ARG A 25 4.94 2.53 10.66
C ARG A 25 4.18 3.57 9.87
N ILE A 26 3.53 3.09 8.81
CA ILE A 26 2.45 3.77 8.09
C ILE A 26 1.25 2.85 8.17
N ILE A 27 0.16 3.34 8.76
CA ILE A 27 -1.02 2.56 9.06
C ILE A 27 -2.20 3.16 8.29
N LEU A 28 -2.75 2.37 7.36
CA LEU A 28 -3.93 2.75 6.60
C LEU A 28 -5.16 2.26 7.33
N VAL A 29 -6.16 3.11 7.53
CA VAL A 29 -7.40 2.76 8.23
C VAL A 29 -8.58 3.13 7.34
N ARG A 30 -9.46 2.16 7.02
CA ARG A 30 -10.75 2.49 6.39
C ARG A 30 -11.68 3.09 7.45
N HIS A 31 -12.50 4.07 7.06
CA HIS A 31 -13.55 4.58 7.96
C HIS A 31 -14.46 3.46 8.49
N GLY A 32 -15.10 3.72 9.63
CA GLY A 32 -16.09 2.82 10.21
C GLY A 32 -17.39 2.79 9.40
N GLU A 33 -18.31 1.91 9.76
CA GLU A 33 -19.60 1.80 9.07
C GLU A 33 -20.33 3.15 8.99
N SER A 34 -20.76 3.49 7.78
CA SER A 34 -21.50 4.70 7.48
C SER A 34 -22.94 4.42 7.07
N GLN A 35 -23.80 5.43 7.12
CA GLN A 35 -25.19 5.27 6.65
C GLN A 35 -25.25 4.78 5.20
N GLY A 36 -24.32 5.22 4.35
CA GLY A 36 -24.21 4.74 2.97
C GLY A 36 -23.72 3.30 2.81
N ASN A 37 -23.16 2.68 3.86
CA ASN A 37 -22.85 1.25 3.87
C ASN A 37 -24.08 0.40 4.21
N LEU A 38 -24.96 0.89 5.09
CA LEU A 38 -26.21 0.21 5.45
C LEU A 38 -27.26 0.37 4.34
N ASP A 39 -27.41 1.60 3.84
CA ASP A 39 -28.39 1.93 2.83
C ASP A 39 -27.78 2.81 1.74
N THR A 40 -27.56 2.20 0.58
CA THR A 40 -27.04 2.91 -0.60
C THR A 40 -27.96 4.03 -1.09
N ALA A 41 -29.26 4.02 -0.72
CA ALA A 41 -30.16 5.10 -1.03
C ALA A 41 -29.76 6.42 -0.36
N ALA A 42 -28.93 6.40 0.70
CA ALA A 42 -28.37 7.61 1.32
C ALA A 42 -27.65 8.51 0.30
N TYR A 43 -26.95 7.92 -0.66
CA TYR A 43 -26.21 8.65 -1.70
C TYR A 43 -27.10 9.32 -2.76
N SER A 44 -28.42 9.11 -2.71
CA SER A 44 -29.38 9.79 -3.61
C SER A 44 -29.75 11.21 -3.14
N HIS A 45 -29.55 11.51 -1.85
CA HIS A 45 -30.00 12.76 -1.24
C HIS A 45 -28.99 13.38 -0.27
N ILE A 46 -27.99 12.61 0.19
CA ILE A 46 -26.87 13.13 0.98
C ILE A 46 -25.62 13.11 0.09
N PRO A 47 -24.91 14.23 -0.09
CA PRO A 47 -23.63 14.26 -0.78
C PRO A 47 -22.64 13.28 -0.14
N ASP A 48 -21.90 12.51 -0.94
CA ASP A 48 -21.01 11.43 -0.44
C ASP A 48 -20.09 11.90 0.70
N HIS A 49 -19.44 13.06 0.53
CA HIS A 49 -18.54 13.63 1.55
C HIS A 49 -19.20 13.95 2.90
N LYS A 50 -20.54 14.06 2.95
CA LYS A 50 -21.34 14.35 4.17
C LYS A 50 -22.00 13.11 4.78
N ILE A 51 -21.83 11.92 4.18
CA ILE A 51 -22.43 10.71 4.72
C ILE A 51 -21.86 10.43 6.11
N PRO A 52 -22.70 10.38 7.17
CA PRO A 52 -22.23 10.23 8.53
C PRO A 52 -21.97 8.75 8.90
N LEU A 53 -21.19 8.54 9.97
CA LEU A 53 -21.06 7.23 10.60
C LEU A 53 -22.36 6.79 11.30
N THR A 54 -22.59 5.49 11.33
CA THR A 54 -23.58 4.86 12.22
C THR A 54 -23.04 4.85 13.66
N GLU A 55 -23.88 4.49 14.64
CA GLU A 55 -23.36 4.26 16.01
C GLU A 55 -22.44 3.03 16.06
N ALA A 56 -22.76 1.98 15.29
CA ALA A 56 -21.88 0.82 15.14
C ALA A 56 -20.52 1.23 14.55
N GLY A 57 -20.49 2.09 13.53
CA GLY A 57 -19.25 2.62 12.96
C GLY A 57 -18.42 3.46 13.95
N ARG A 58 -19.07 4.17 14.87
CA ARG A 58 -18.37 4.85 15.97
C ARG A 58 -17.80 3.85 16.98
N ALA A 59 -18.55 2.81 17.32
CA ALA A 59 -18.06 1.75 18.21
C ALA A 59 -16.86 1.00 17.61
N GLN A 60 -16.95 0.61 16.33
CA GLN A 60 -15.84 0.04 15.56
C GLN A 60 -14.60 0.94 15.65
N ALA A 61 -14.75 2.24 15.41
CA ALA A 61 -13.63 3.18 15.46
C ALA A 61 -13.00 3.33 16.87
N ARG A 62 -13.79 3.20 17.94
CA ARG A 62 -13.26 3.18 19.32
C ARG A 62 -12.41 1.93 19.55
N GLU A 63 -12.90 0.76 19.11
CA GLU A 63 -12.18 -0.50 19.22
C GLU A 63 -10.87 -0.48 18.41
N THR A 64 -10.92 -0.04 17.15
CA THR A 64 -9.73 0.17 16.34
C THR A 64 -8.75 1.13 17.01
N GLY A 65 -9.23 2.18 17.67
CA GLY A 65 -8.39 3.09 18.45
C GLY A 65 -7.59 2.37 19.54
N ALA A 66 -8.25 1.49 20.31
CA ALA A 66 -7.59 0.69 21.34
C ALA A 66 -6.56 -0.29 20.73
N GLN A 67 -6.94 -0.99 19.65
CA GLN A 67 -6.03 -1.90 18.94
C GLN A 67 -4.78 -1.19 18.41
N LEU A 68 -4.95 0.00 17.82
CA LEU A 68 -3.82 0.81 17.34
C LEU A 68 -2.94 1.32 18.48
N HIS A 69 -3.54 1.71 19.61
CA HIS A 69 -2.79 2.09 20.80
C HIS A 69 -1.92 0.93 21.29
N ASP A 70 -2.50 -0.26 21.40
CA ASP A 70 -1.80 -1.46 21.87
C ASP A 70 -0.69 -1.87 20.90
N LEU A 71 -0.96 -1.86 19.60
CA LEU A 71 0.03 -2.14 18.56
C LEU A 71 1.23 -1.18 18.61
N ILE A 72 0.97 0.11 18.81
CA ILE A 72 2.02 1.13 18.81
C ILE A 72 2.82 1.09 20.12
N SER A 73 2.18 0.76 21.24
CA SER A 73 2.79 0.80 22.58
C SER A 73 3.48 -0.51 23.00
N SER A 74 3.06 -1.67 22.48
CA SER A 74 3.58 -3.00 22.87
C SER A 74 5.04 -3.22 22.45
N ASP A 75 5.46 -2.69 21.31
CA ASP A 75 6.84 -2.78 20.81
C ASP A 75 7.87 -1.96 21.60
N CYS A 76 7.44 -1.26 22.67
CA CYS A 76 8.34 -0.54 23.57
C CYS A 76 8.95 -1.40 24.68
N GLY A 77 8.65 -2.71 24.69
CA GLY A 77 9.01 -3.65 25.77
C GLY A 77 10.50 -3.81 26.11
N ASN A 78 11.43 -3.18 25.39
CA ASN A 78 12.86 -3.14 25.72
C ASN A 78 13.57 -1.82 25.34
N SER A 79 12.83 -0.78 24.94
CA SER A 79 13.42 0.47 24.44
C SER A 79 13.01 1.67 25.29
N THR A 80 13.99 2.52 25.62
CA THR A 80 13.77 3.85 26.21
C THR A 80 13.03 4.81 25.27
N ASN A 81 12.77 4.39 24.02
CA ASN A 81 12.17 5.22 22.98
C ASN A 81 10.67 5.46 23.23
N THR A 82 10.31 6.73 23.25
CA THR A 82 8.93 7.19 23.38
C THR A 82 8.29 7.27 21.99
N TRP A 83 7.16 6.59 21.75
CA TRP A 83 6.47 6.67 20.46
C TRP A 83 5.61 7.94 20.31
N ARG A 84 5.39 8.36 19.06
CA ARG A 84 4.52 9.48 18.63
C ARG A 84 3.66 9.08 17.43
N VAL A 85 2.52 9.74 17.29
CA VAL A 85 1.57 9.51 16.19
C VAL A 85 1.23 10.81 15.48
N TYR A 86 1.23 10.78 14.16
CA TYR A 86 0.70 11.83 13.28
C TYR A 86 -0.46 11.27 12.46
N PHE A 87 -1.58 11.99 12.41
CA PHE A 87 -2.73 11.57 11.65
C PHE A 87 -2.87 12.34 10.33
N TYR A 88 -3.11 11.62 9.24
CA TYR A 88 -3.73 12.15 8.03
C TYR A 88 -5.17 11.66 7.97
N VAL A 89 -6.09 12.50 7.50
CA VAL A 89 -7.50 12.13 7.40
C VAL A 89 -8.12 12.72 6.15
N SER A 90 -8.94 11.93 5.44
CA SER A 90 -9.74 12.48 4.35
C SER A 90 -10.75 13.53 4.89
N PRO A 91 -11.14 14.52 4.09
CA PRO A 91 -12.06 15.57 4.51
C PRO A 91 -13.50 15.09 4.76
N TYR A 92 -13.84 13.85 4.41
CA TYR A 92 -15.21 13.33 4.52
C TYR A 92 -15.66 13.16 5.98
N ASP A 93 -16.94 13.40 6.23
CA ASP A 93 -17.49 13.39 7.59
C ASP A 93 -17.32 12.03 8.28
N ARG A 94 -17.46 10.92 7.53
CA ARG A 94 -17.21 9.57 8.05
C ARG A 94 -15.76 9.35 8.48
N THR A 95 -14.77 9.78 7.69
CA THR A 95 -13.34 9.65 8.05
C THR A 95 -12.97 10.54 9.23
N ARG A 96 -13.48 11.78 9.26
CA ARG A 96 -13.26 12.71 10.38
C ARG A 96 -13.91 12.21 11.68
N SER A 97 -15.08 11.58 11.59
CA SER A 97 -15.74 10.95 12.73
C SER A 97 -14.96 9.74 13.24
N THR A 98 -14.45 8.89 12.34
CA THR A 98 -13.57 7.76 12.70
C THR A 98 -12.32 8.25 13.42
N LEU A 99 -11.66 9.30 12.91
CA LEU A 99 -10.51 9.91 13.59
C LEU A 99 -10.84 10.38 15.01
N ARG A 100 -11.99 11.02 15.22
CA ARG A 100 -12.38 11.51 16.55
C ARG A 100 -12.54 10.37 17.54
N GLU A 101 -13.06 9.22 17.12
CA GLU A 101 -13.21 8.05 18.00
C GLU A 101 -11.86 7.34 18.23
N ILE A 102 -11.06 7.11 17.19
CA ILE A 102 -9.72 6.52 17.29
C ILE A 102 -8.82 7.37 18.20
N GLY A 103 -8.84 8.69 18.02
CA GLY A 103 -8.00 9.63 18.76
C GLY A 103 -8.22 9.63 20.27
N LYS A 104 -9.37 9.14 20.76
CA LYS A 104 -9.66 9.03 22.21
C LYS A 104 -8.79 7.99 22.91
N ALA A 105 -8.25 7.01 22.18
CA ALA A 105 -7.35 5.99 22.74
C ALA A 105 -5.93 6.52 22.98
N PHE A 106 -5.59 7.72 22.48
CA PHE A 106 -4.25 8.26 22.54
C PHE A 106 -4.18 9.46 23.48
N ASP A 107 -3.21 9.45 24.40
CA ASP A 107 -2.86 10.64 25.17
C ASP A 107 -2.51 11.80 24.23
N ARG A 108 -3.05 13.00 24.51
CA ARG A 108 -2.81 14.21 23.68
C ARG A 108 -1.33 14.51 23.45
N LYS A 109 -0.46 14.18 24.42
CA LYS A 109 1.00 14.34 24.33
C LYS A 109 1.62 13.44 23.25
N ARG A 110 1.06 12.27 22.99
CA ARG A 110 1.55 11.30 21.97
C ARG A 110 1.21 11.75 20.55
N ILE A 111 0.14 12.55 20.40
CA ILE A 111 -0.32 13.07 19.11
C ILE A 111 0.45 14.34 18.75
N ILE A 112 1.33 14.25 17.74
CA ILE A 112 2.16 15.38 17.32
C ILE A 112 1.47 16.30 16.31
N GLY A 113 0.45 15.81 15.61
CA GLY A 113 -0.33 16.59 14.66
C GLY A 113 -1.42 15.79 13.96
N VAL A 114 -2.32 16.53 13.32
CA VAL A 114 -3.37 16.02 12.45
C VAL A 114 -3.39 16.91 11.20
N ARG A 115 -3.50 16.32 10.02
CA ARG A 115 -3.69 17.05 8.76
C ARG A 115 -4.86 16.46 7.98
N GLU A 116 -5.76 17.34 7.55
CA GLU A 116 -6.77 16.97 6.55
C GLU A 116 -6.10 16.91 5.17
N GLU A 117 -6.34 15.83 4.43
CA GLU A 117 -5.72 15.60 3.13
C GLU A 117 -6.80 15.24 2.09
N CYS A 118 -7.09 16.19 1.20
CA CYS A 118 -8.13 16.04 0.18
C CYS A 118 -7.79 14.97 -0.86
N ARG A 119 -6.51 14.66 -1.08
CA ARG A 119 -6.07 13.67 -2.08
C ARG A 119 -6.27 12.22 -1.62
N VAL A 120 -6.61 11.98 -0.35
CA VAL A 120 -6.94 10.64 0.18
C VAL A 120 -8.45 10.44 0.42
N ARG A 121 -9.30 11.19 -0.28
CA ARG A 121 -10.77 10.99 -0.32
C ARG A 121 -11.16 9.75 -1.14
N GLU A 122 -12.38 9.25 -1.00
CA GLU A 122 -12.87 8.10 -1.79
C GLU A 122 -12.97 8.43 -3.29
N GLN A 123 -12.99 7.40 -4.15
CA GLN A 123 -13.37 7.55 -5.56
C GLN A 123 -14.69 8.30 -5.70
N ASP A 124 -14.71 9.31 -6.56
CA ASP A 124 -15.95 9.97 -6.92
C ASP A 124 -16.79 9.08 -7.85
N PHE A 125 -18.06 8.88 -7.49
CA PHE A 125 -19.04 8.12 -8.28
C PHE A 125 -20.05 9.04 -8.99
N GLY A 126 -19.77 10.35 -9.06
CA GLY A 126 -20.67 11.39 -9.53
C GLY A 126 -21.47 12.02 -8.38
N ASN A 127 -22.25 13.06 -8.70
CA ASN A 127 -22.90 13.93 -7.71
C ASN A 127 -23.89 13.19 -6.78
N PHE A 128 -24.98 12.65 -7.34
CA PHE A 128 -25.98 11.86 -6.62
C PHE A 128 -26.17 10.53 -7.31
N GLN A 129 -26.26 9.48 -6.50
CA GLN A 129 -26.29 8.10 -6.96
C GLN A 129 -27.74 7.58 -6.99
N VAL A 130 -28.34 7.55 -8.17
CA VAL A 130 -29.66 6.93 -8.39
C VAL A 130 -29.48 5.40 -8.44
N ALA A 131 -30.22 4.68 -7.59
CA ALA A 131 -30.00 3.25 -7.34
C ALA A 131 -30.04 2.39 -8.62
N GLU A 132 -31.07 2.58 -9.45
CA GLU A 132 -31.24 1.82 -10.71
C GLU A 132 -30.09 2.10 -11.68
N ARG A 133 -29.68 3.37 -11.81
CA ARG A 133 -28.57 3.76 -12.67
C ARG A 133 -27.25 3.18 -12.16
N MET A 134 -27.02 3.21 -10.84
CA MET A 134 -25.83 2.66 -10.22
C MET A 134 -25.73 1.15 -10.37
N LYS A 135 -26.85 0.43 -10.38
CA LYS A 135 -26.86 -1.01 -10.64
C LYS A 135 -26.30 -1.32 -12.03
N VAL A 136 -26.82 -0.65 -13.07
CA VAL A 136 -26.35 -0.82 -14.46
C VAL A 136 -24.88 -0.44 -14.60
N ILE A 137 -24.44 0.65 -13.95
CA ILE A 137 -23.04 1.09 -13.97
C ILE A 137 -22.12 0.04 -13.31
N LYS A 138 -22.53 -0.56 -12.19
CA LYS A 138 -21.76 -1.61 -11.50
C LYS A 138 -21.62 -2.86 -12.36
N GLU A 139 -22.68 -3.30 -13.02
CA GLU A 139 -22.66 -4.44 -13.97
C GLU A 139 -21.77 -4.14 -15.20
N ALA A 140 -21.74 -2.90 -15.68
CA ALA A 140 -20.82 -2.49 -16.74
C ALA A 140 -19.36 -2.51 -16.25
N ARG A 141 -19.12 -2.04 -15.03
CA ARG A 141 -17.79 -2.03 -14.41
C ARG A 141 -17.23 -3.44 -14.21
N GLU A 142 -18.05 -4.38 -13.76
CA GLU A 142 -17.63 -5.78 -13.58
C GLU A 142 -17.12 -6.40 -14.88
N ARG A 143 -17.71 -6.06 -16.02
CA ARG A 143 -17.28 -6.54 -17.34
C ARG A 143 -16.05 -5.79 -17.89
N PHE A 144 -15.87 -4.53 -17.51
CA PHE A 144 -14.79 -3.67 -18.02
C PHE A 144 -13.48 -3.82 -17.25
N GLY A 145 -13.55 -4.10 -15.94
CA GLY A 145 -12.42 -4.03 -15.01
C GLY A 145 -12.51 -2.82 -14.09
N ARG A 146 -11.95 -2.92 -12.88
CA ARG A 146 -12.20 -1.94 -11.79
C ARG A 146 -11.28 -0.73 -11.88
N PHE A 147 -10.08 -0.87 -12.45
CA PHE A 147 -9.02 0.13 -12.40
C PHE A 147 -9.28 1.28 -13.39
N PHE A 148 -9.50 0.94 -14.65
CA PHE A 148 -9.69 1.92 -15.72
C PHE A 148 -11.14 2.35 -15.93
N PHE A 149 -12.12 1.65 -15.34
CA PHE A 149 -13.52 2.04 -15.48
C PHE A 149 -13.78 3.40 -14.84
N ARG A 150 -14.25 4.35 -15.65
CA ARG A 150 -14.62 5.70 -15.23
C ARG A 150 -16.11 5.78 -14.95
N PHE A 151 -16.48 6.19 -13.74
CA PHE A 151 -17.85 6.51 -13.43
C PHE A 151 -18.31 7.77 -14.18
N PRO A 152 -19.54 7.83 -14.71
CA PRO A 152 -20.09 9.04 -15.30
C PRO A 152 -20.05 10.21 -14.30
N GLU A 153 -19.47 11.34 -14.71
CA GLU A 153 -19.24 12.51 -13.84
C GLU A 153 -18.38 12.21 -12.59
N GLY A 154 -17.67 11.09 -12.57
CA GLY A 154 -16.83 10.66 -11.45
C GLY A 154 -15.40 10.30 -11.88
N GLU A 155 -14.72 9.58 -10.99
CA GLU A 155 -13.33 9.15 -11.13
C GLU A 155 -13.26 7.69 -11.63
N SER A 156 -12.14 7.31 -12.24
CA SER A 156 -11.67 5.92 -12.32
C SER A 156 -10.66 5.67 -11.18
N ALA A 157 -10.27 4.41 -10.94
CA ALA A 157 -9.22 4.17 -9.95
C ALA A 157 -7.86 4.74 -10.42
N ALA A 158 -7.66 4.89 -11.73
CA ALA A 158 -6.49 5.55 -12.29
C ALA A 158 -6.39 7.05 -11.89
N ASP A 159 -7.49 7.80 -11.83
CA ASP A 159 -7.41 9.19 -11.33
C ASP A 159 -7.12 9.23 -9.83
N VAL A 160 -7.69 8.27 -9.09
CA VAL A 160 -7.39 8.10 -7.66
C VAL A 160 -5.89 7.83 -7.48
N PHE A 161 -5.31 7.00 -8.36
CA PHE A 161 -3.87 6.70 -8.38
C PHE A 161 -3.02 7.96 -8.61
N ASP A 162 -3.41 8.85 -9.52
CA ASP A 162 -2.67 10.08 -9.79
C ASP A 162 -2.67 11.03 -8.58
N ARG A 163 -3.83 11.28 -7.97
CA ARG A 163 -3.90 12.15 -6.79
C ARG A 163 -3.24 11.55 -5.55
N VAL A 164 -3.31 10.23 -5.36
CA VAL A 164 -2.60 9.53 -4.27
C VAL A 164 -1.09 9.56 -4.52
N SER A 165 -0.64 9.40 -5.76
CA SER A 165 0.78 9.58 -6.12
C SER A 165 1.28 10.98 -5.72
N ASN A 166 0.51 12.03 -6.05
CA ASN A 166 0.86 13.39 -5.68
C ASN A 166 0.89 13.61 -4.14
N PHE A 167 0.00 12.95 -3.40
CA PHE A 167 0.07 12.93 -1.93
C PHE A 167 1.35 12.28 -1.42
N LEU A 168 1.74 11.13 -1.97
CA LEU A 168 2.98 10.45 -1.58
C LEU A 168 4.22 11.31 -1.79
N GLU A 169 4.32 12.04 -2.89
CA GLU A 169 5.43 13.00 -3.09
C GLU A 169 5.49 14.05 -1.98
N SER A 170 4.34 14.55 -1.53
CA SER A 170 4.27 15.51 -0.43
C SER A 170 4.63 14.86 0.92
N LEU A 171 4.21 13.61 1.12
CA LEU A 171 4.52 12.84 2.32
C LEU A 171 6.02 12.56 2.42
N TRP A 172 6.64 12.08 1.35
CA TRP A 172 8.09 11.86 1.27
C TRP A 172 8.86 13.13 1.57
N ARG A 173 8.48 14.25 0.95
CA ARG A 173 9.10 15.54 1.25
C ARG A 173 8.96 15.96 2.71
N ASP A 174 7.81 15.71 3.34
CA ASP A 174 7.61 16.02 4.75
C ASP A 174 8.45 15.12 5.68
N ILE A 175 8.68 13.86 5.29
CA ILE A 175 9.59 12.91 5.97
C ILE A 175 11.05 13.35 5.80
N ASP A 176 11.50 13.57 4.55
CA ASP A 176 12.88 13.94 4.23
C ASP A 176 13.30 15.27 4.85
N MET A 177 12.39 16.25 4.89
CA MET A 177 12.62 17.54 5.56
C MET A 177 12.47 17.45 7.10
N ASN A 178 12.31 16.25 7.66
CA ASN A 178 12.18 15.99 9.09
C ASN A 178 11.06 16.81 9.76
N ARG A 179 9.99 17.15 9.03
CA ARG A 179 8.90 18.02 9.52
C ARG A 179 8.00 17.33 10.54
N LEU A 180 7.99 16.00 10.52
CA LEU A 180 7.15 15.15 11.36
C LEU A 180 7.92 14.55 12.54
N HIS A 181 9.24 14.51 12.49
CA HIS A 181 10.11 13.95 13.53
C HIS A 181 10.72 15.08 14.38
N LYS A 182 9.98 15.53 15.40
CA LYS A 182 10.42 16.61 16.30
C LYS A 182 11.59 16.20 17.22
N ASP A 183 11.72 14.90 17.48
CA ASP A 183 12.74 14.33 18.36
C ASP A 183 13.15 12.96 17.79
N PRO A 184 14.41 12.79 17.37
CA PRO A 184 14.92 11.53 16.80
C PRO A 184 14.86 10.33 17.73
N SER A 185 14.77 10.54 19.06
CA SER A 185 14.61 9.46 20.04
C SER A 185 13.20 8.87 20.04
N HIS A 186 12.26 9.51 19.32
CA HIS A 186 10.88 9.05 19.22
C HIS A 186 10.60 8.25 17.96
N GLU A 187 9.98 7.08 18.14
CA GLU A 187 9.43 6.31 17.03
C GLU A 187 8.18 7.02 16.48
N LEU A 188 8.22 7.43 15.21
CA LEU A 188 7.08 8.03 14.53
C LEU A 188 6.19 6.95 13.90
N ASN A 189 4.89 7.09 14.09
CA ASN A 189 3.87 6.30 13.43
C ASN A 189 2.93 7.23 12.68
N LEU A 190 2.70 6.97 11.40
CA LEU A 190 1.72 7.68 10.60
C LEU A 190 0.43 6.87 10.55
N VAL A 191 -0.71 7.50 10.82
CA VAL A 191 -2.03 6.87 10.68
C VAL A 191 -2.83 7.66 9.66
N ILE A 192 -3.25 7.00 8.58
CA ILE A 192 -3.97 7.60 7.46
C ILE A 192 -5.38 7.03 7.45
N ILE A 193 -6.36 7.85 7.83
CA ILE A 193 -7.77 7.46 7.88
C ILE A 193 -8.45 7.87 6.57
N THR A 194 -8.83 6.87 5.78
CA THR A 194 -9.28 7.00 4.40
C THR A 194 -10.39 5.98 4.09
N HIS A 195 -10.47 5.52 2.84
CA HIS A 195 -11.58 4.75 2.27
C HIS A 195 -11.07 3.49 1.57
N GLY A 196 -12.00 2.63 1.16
CA GLY A 196 -11.68 1.28 0.69
C GLY A 196 -10.82 1.25 -0.56
N LEU A 197 -11.22 1.96 -1.63
CA LEU A 197 -10.43 2.01 -2.86
C LEU A 197 -9.10 2.74 -2.63
N THR A 198 -9.15 3.84 -1.89
CA THR A 198 -7.97 4.68 -1.65
C THR A 198 -6.88 3.92 -0.88
N CYS A 199 -7.24 3.08 0.10
CA CYS A 199 -6.29 2.17 0.76
C CYS A 199 -5.58 1.27 -0.25
N ARG A 200 -6.33 0.63 -1.16
CA ARG A 200 -5.75 -0.27 -2.17
C ARG A 200 -4.85 0.46 -3.14
N VAL A 201 -5.27 1.64 -3.61
CA VAL A 201 -4.48 2.48 -4.52
C VAL A 201 -3.21 2.97 -3.85
N PHE A 202 -3.27 3.34 -2.56
CA PHE A 202 -2.08 3.69 -1.79
C PHE A 202 -1.08 2.53 -1.76
N LEU A 203 -1.53 1.31 -1.44
CA LEU A 203 -0.66 0.13 -1.40
C LEU A 203 -0.09 -0.21 -2.78
N MET A 204 -0.92 -0.17 -3.82
CA MET A 204 -0.48 -0.36 -5.20
C MET A 204 0.63 0.62 -5.57
N LYS A 205 0.42 1.91 -5.31
CA LYS A 205 1.42 2.93 -5.61
C LYS A 205 2.69 2.76 -4.79
N TRP A 206 2.56 2.42 -3.50
CA TRP A 206 3.69 2.25 -2.60
C TRP A 206 4.57 1.06 -2.99
N PHE A 207 3.95 -0.10 -3.20
CA PHE A 207 4.64 -1.34 -3.53
C PHE A 207 4.87 -1.55 -5.03
N LYS A 208 4.44 -0.59 -5.85
CA LYS A 208 4.59 -0.61 -7.32
C LYS A 208 3.91 -1.84 -7.94
N TRP A 209 2.78 -2.25 -7.39
CA TRP A 209 2.00 -3.35 -7.92
C TRP A 209 1.41 -3.01 -9.29
N THR A 210 1.32 -4.02 -10.14
CA THR A 210 0.73 -3.90 -11.48
C THR A 210 -0.78 -3.68 -11.41
N VAL A 211 -1.39 -3.32 -12.55
CA VAL A 211 -2.85 -3.12 -12.61
C VAL A 211 -3.56 -4.45 -12.38
N GLU A 212 -3.02 -5.53 -12.94
CA GLU A 212 -3.49 -6.91 -12.80
C GLU A 212 -3.48 -7.32 -11.33
N GLN A 213 -2.38 -7.06 -10.62
CA GLN A 213 -2.28 -7.31 -9.18
C GLN A 213 -3.29 -6.47 -8.37
N PHE A 214 -3.52 -5.21 -8.76
CA PHE A 214 -4.52 -4.36 -8.10
C PHE A 214 -5.96 -4.86 -8.26
N GLU A 215 -6.31 -5.40 -9.43
CA GLU A 215 -7.66 -5.91 -9.71
C GLU A 215 -8.07 -7.04 -8.74
N LEU A 216 -7.10 -7.84 -8.30
CA LEU A 216 -7.27 -8.93 -7.34
C LEU A 216 -7.61 -8.44 -5.91
N LEU A 217 -7.26 -7.20 -5.58
CA LEU A 217 -7.34 -6.71 -4.20
C LEU A 217 -8.78 -6.50 -3.72
N ASN A 218 -9.04 -6.98 -2.51
CA ASN A 218 -10.29 -6.77 -1.78
C ASN A 218 -10.26 -5.46 -0.97
N ASN A 219 -11.39 -4.76 -0.93
CA ASN A 219 -11.54 -3.59 -0.07
C ASN A 219 -11.37 -4.03 1.39
N PRO A 220 -10.63 -3.27 2.23
CA PRO A 220 -10.63 -3.48 3.67
C PRO A 220 -12.05 -3.39 4.22
N GLU A 221 -12.38 -4.13 5.27
CA GLU A 221 -13.65 -3.99 5.99
C GLU A 221 -13.77 -2.65 6.74
N ASN A 222 -14.97 -2.32 7.22
CA ASN A 222 -15.19 -1.09 7.99
C ASN A 222 -14.28 -1.07 9.23
N CYS A 223 -13.52 0.02 9.42
CA CYS A 223 -12.52 0.15 10.48
C CYS A 223 -11.36 -0.89 10.47
N GLU A 224 -11.23 -1.69 9.41
CA GLU A 224 -10.02 -2.49 9.19
C GLU A 224 -8.83 -1.55 8.97
N PHE A 225 -7.68 -1.93 9.53
CA PHE A 225 -6.43 -1.24 9.30
C PHE A 225 -5.34 -2.17 8.78
N ARG A 226 -4.45 -1.62 7.95
CA ARG A 226 -3.30 -2.32 7.39
C ARG A 226 -2.03 -1.58 7.76
N VAL A 227 -1.13 -2.31 8.40
CA VAL A 227 0.15 -1.81 8.93
C VAL A 227 1.27 -2.12 7.96
N MET A 228 1.93 -1.06 7.48
CA MET A 228 3.20 -1.13 6.79
C MET A 228 4.28 -0.76 7.78
N GLN A 229 5.14 -1.70 8.14
CA GLN A 229 6.25 -1.45 9.07
C GLN A 229 7.58 -1.41 8.31
N LEU A 230 8.44 -0.47 8.68
CA LEU A 230 9.80 -0.40 8.19
C LEU A 230 10.60 -1.60 8.70
N GLY A 231 11.05 -2.46 7.78
CA GLY A 231 11.93 -3.59 8.07
C GLY A 231 13.38 -3.16 8.31
N ALA A 232 14.21 -4.10 8.76
CA ALA A 232 15.63 -3.84 9.05
C ALA A 232 16.44 -3.41 7.80
N GLY A 233 15.99 -3.82 6.61
CA GLY A 233 16.57 -3.41 5.33
C GLY A 233 16.27 -1.98 4.90
N GLY A 234 15.40 -1.26 5.62
CA GLY A 234 14.96 0.09 5.26
C GLY A 234 13.77 0.14 4.29
N GLU A 235 13.10 -0.99 4.09
CA GLU A 235 11.92 -1.12 3.21
C GLU A 235 10.67 -1.39 4.04
N TYR A 236 9.54 -0.83 3.63
CA TYR A 236 8.27 -1.12 4.30
C TYR A 236 7.73 -2.48 3.88
N SER A 237 7.08 -3.18 4.80
CA SER A 237 6.44 -4.47 4.54
C SER A 237 5.12 -4.61 5.28
N LEU A 238 4.15 -5.27 4.63
CA LEU A 238 2.94 -5.77 5.28
C LEU A 238 3.20 -7.07 6.08
N ALA A 239 4.16 -7.90 5.65
CA ALA A 239 4.39 -9.24 6.23
C ALA A 239 5.02 -9.22 7.64
N ILE A 240 5.34 -8.05 8.18
CA ILE A 240 5.84 -7.89 9.56
C ILE A 240 4.70 -7.97 10.58
N HIS A 241 3.53 -7.41 10.25
CA HIS A 241 2.38 -7.35 11.17
C HIS A 241 1.20 -8.21 10.73
N HIS A 242 1.18 -8.66 9.48
CA HIS A 242 0.08 -9.44 8.92
C HIS A 242 0.56 -10.83 8.54
N THR A 243 -0.27 -11.81 8.88
CA THR A 243 -0.06 -13.21 8.52
C THR A 243 -0.28 -13.40 7.02
N GLU A 244 0.36 -14.42 6.45
CA GLU A 244 0.15 -14.79 5.05
C GLU A 244 -1.32 -15.08 4.72
N ARG A 245 -2.08 -15.66 5.66
CA ARG A 245 -3.51 -15.89 5.50
C ARG A 245 -4.27 -14.58 5.29
N GLU A 246 -4.00 -13.56 6.10
CA GLU A 246 -4.64 -12.24 5.95
C GLU A 246 -4.27 -11.59 4.62
N LEU A 247 -3.00 -11.68 4.21
CA LEU A 247 -2.56 -11.16 2.91
C LEU A 247 -3.31 -11.82 1.74
N ARG A 248 -3.51 -13.13 1.78
CA ARG A 248 -4.31 -13.87 0.78
C ARG A 248 -5.77 -13.46 0.80
N GLU A 249 -6.37 -13.30 1.98
CA GLU A 249 -7.75 -12.83 2.13
C GLU A 249 -7.94 -11.41 1.57
N TRP A 250 -6.91 -10.58 1.61
CA TRP A 250 -6.90 -9.26 0.97
C TRP A 250 -6.71 -9.30 -0.55
N GLY A 251 -6.48 -10.47 -1.14
CA GLY A 251 -6.31 -10.67 -2.57
C GLY A 251 -4.87 -10.50 -3.07
N LEU A 252 -3.86 -10.53 -2.20
CA LEU A 252 -2.47 -10.54 -2.65
C LEU A 252 -2.14 -11.90 -3.31
N SER A 253 -1.51 -11.86 -4.48
CA SER A 253 -1.01 -13.05 -5.16
C SER A 253 0.23 -13.64 -4.45
N GLU A 254 0.62 -14.86 -4.82
CA GLU A 254 1.87 -15.48 -4.33
C GLU A 254 3.08 -14.57 -4.50
N ALA A 255 3.22 -13.96 -5.68
CA ALA A 255 4.33 -13.06 -6.00
C ALA A 255 4.33 -11.82 -5.10
N MET A 256 3.16 -11.22 -4.87
CA MET A 256 3.04 -10.07 -3.97
C MET A 256 3.40 -10.46 -2.53
N ILE A 257 2.93 -11.61 -2.05
CA ILE A 257 3.24 -12.10 -0.70
C ILE A 257 4.75 -12.39 -0.56
N ALA A 258 5.36 -13.02 -1.57
CA ALA A 258 6.79 -13.28 -1.60
C ALA A 258 7.61 -11.98 -1.55
N ASP A 259 7.22 -10.96 -2.33
CA ASP A 259 7.80 -9.61 -2.24
C ASP A 259 7.68 -9.06 -0.82
N GLN A 260 6.49 -9.09 -0.22
CA GLN A 260 6.28 -8.59 1.15
C GLN A 260 7.16 -9.30 2.19
N LYS A 261 7.33 -10.62 2.08
CA LYS A 261 8.23 -11.39 2.96
C LYS A 261 9.70 -11.03 2.74
N CYS A 262 10.13 -10.83 1.49
CA CYS A 262 11.47 -10.34 1.18
C CYS A 262 11.72 -8.95 1.78
N ARG A 263 10.74 -8.02 1.64
CA ARG A 263 10.80 -6.67 2.25
C ARG A 263 11.01 -6.71 3.76
N ALA A 264 10.39 -7.68 4.43
CA ALA A 264 10.48 -7.82 5.87
C ALA A 264 11.87 -8.28 6.36
N SER A 265 12.56 -9.12 5.58
CA SER A 265 13.77 -9.85 6.03
C SER A 265 15.07 -9.43 5.34
N ALA A 266 15.03 -8.81 4.17
CA ALA A 266 16.22 -8.47 3.39
C ALA A 266 17.13 -7.45 4.11
N SER A 267 18.43 -7.67 4.03
CA SER A 267 19.45 -6.71 4.46
C SER A 267 19.61 -5.58 3.44
N LYS A 268 20.01 -4.40 3.92
CA LYS A 268 20.18 -3.19 3.09
C LYS A 268 21.16 -3.46 1.94
N GLY A 269 20.70 -3.31 0.69
CA GLY A 269 21.52 -3.48 -0.52
C GLY A 269 21.33 -4.79 -1.30
N ASN A 270 20.78 -5.85 -0.70
CA ASN A 270 20.53 -7.14 -1.38
C ASN A 270 19.19 -7.20 -2.15
N TRP A 271 18.54 -6.06 -2.31
CA TRP A 271 17.16 -5.97 -2.78
C TRP A 271 17.00 -6.22 -4.29
N ASN A 272 17.93 -5.70 -5.10
CA ASN A 272 17.91 -5.90 -6.55
C ASN A 272 18.31 -7.33 -6.96
N GLU A 273 19.10 -8.03 -6.13
CA GLU A 273 19.60 -9.37 -6.46
C GLU A 273 18.61 -10.48 -6.06
N ASN A 274 17.74 -10.24 -5.07
CA ASN A 274 16.81 -11.25 -4.54
C ASN A 274 15.32 -11.02 -4.88
N CYS A 275 14.97 -9.95 -5.61
CA CYS A 275 13.60 -9.68 -6.07
C CYS A 275 13.56 -9.38 -7.58
N PRO A 276 13.69 -10.41 -8.45
CA PRO A 276 13.71 -10.25 -9.91
C PRO A 276 12.33 -9.99 -10.53
N TRP A 277 11.25 -10.21 -9.77
CA TRP A 277 9.89 -10.38 -10.27
C TRP A 277 9.36 -9.24 -11.16
N PHE A 278 9.86 -8.01 -10.99
CA PHE A 278 9.39 -6.91 -11.83
C PHE A 278 9.86 -7.03 -13.28
N LEU A 279 11.03 -7.64 -13.56
CA LEU A 279 11.47 -7.81 -14.95
C LEU A 279 10.78 -9.00 -15.61
N ASP A 280 10.68 -10.12 -14.89
CA ASP A 280 10.10 -11.37 -15.40
C ASP A 280 8.59 -11.26 -15.69
N GLU A 281 7.88 -10.29 -15.09
CA GLU A 281 6.46 -10.02 -15.40
C GLU A 281 6.27 -9.31 -16.76
N PHE A 282 7.27 -8.57 -17.26
CA PHE A 282 7.16 -7.80 -18.51
C PHE A 282 7.96 -8.37 -19.68
N PHE A 283 8.93 -9.25 -19.40
CA PHE A 283 9.77 -9.87 -20.42
C PHE A 283 9.63 -11.38 -20.34
N ASP A 284 9.36 -12.01 -21.48
CA ASP A 284 9.44 -13.46 -21.57
C ASP A 284 10.85 -13.91 -21.14
N PRO A 285 10.96 -15.03 -20.39
CA PRO A 285 12.27 -15.58 -20.07
C PRO A 285 13.05 -15.84 -21.38
N PRO A 286 14.37 -15.58 -21.40
CA PRO A 286 15.18 -15.80 -22.59
C PRO A 286 14.97 -17.22 -23.13
N LEU A 287 14.81 -17.35 -24.44
CA LEU A 287 14.58 -18.61 -25.18
C LEU A 287 15.66 -19.70 -24.98
N GLU A 288 16.71 -19.45 -24.20
CA GLU A 288 17.87 -20.34 -24.03
C GLU A 288 17.63 -21.52 -23.07
N GLU A 289 16.51 -21.60 -22.34
CA GLU A 289 16.22 -22.73 -21.45
C GLU A 289 15.37 -23.85 -22.06
N LEU A 290 14.87 -23.70 -23.30
CA LEU A 290 14.04 -24.71 -23.97
C LEU A 290 14.84 -25.77 -24.77
N SER A 291 16.18 -25.73 -24.78
CA SER A 291 16.99 -26.66 -25.58
C SER A 291 17.71 -27.76 -24.78
N LYS A 292 17.29 -28.06 -23.54
CA LYS A 292 17.93 -29.10 -22.70
C LYS A 292 17.09 -30.34 -22.41
N GLU A 293 16.01 -30.55 -23.16
CA GLU A 293 15.30 -31.83 -23.17
C GLU A 293 15.09 -32.26 -24.63
N ASN A 294 16.09 -32.94 -25.20
CA ASN A 294 15.96 -34.00 -26.21
C ASN A 294 17.36 -34.40 -26.72
N ASP A 295 18.22 -34.89 -25.82
CA ASP A 295 19.35 -35.75 -26.21
C ASP A 295 19.02 -37.19 -25.77
N GLU A 296 17.97 -37.76 -26.36
CA GLU A 296 17.87 -39.21 -26.44
C GLU A 296 18.60 -39.68 -27.70
N CYS A 297 19.75 -40.30 -27.43
CA CYS A 297 20.61 -41.02 -28.34
C CYS A 297 19.82 -41.95 -29.29
N TYR A 298 19.80 -41.63 -30.58
CA TYR A 298 19.46 -42.60 -31.62
C TYR A 298 20.69 -42.90 -32.49
N ASP A 299 21.20 -44.11 -32.25
CA ASP A 299 22.25 -44.80 -32.98
C ASP A 299 21.86 -44.96 -34.46
N LEU A 300 22.71 -44.46 -35.36
CA LEU A 300 22.56 -44.63 -36.81
C LEU A 300 23.13 -45.99 -37.21
N SER A 301 22.29 -47.02 -37.22
CA SER A 301 22.54 -48.16 -38.10
C SER A 301 21.25 -48.81 -38.63
N GLN A 302 21.20 -48.82 -39.98
CA GLN A 302 20.59 -49.82 -40.86
C GLN A 302 19.19 -49.56 -41.48
N GLU A 303 19.23 -49.64 -42.82
CA GLU A 303 18.22 -50.15 -43.77
C GLU A 303 17.08 -49.26 -44.33
N SER A 304 17.38 -48.70 -45.51
CA SER A 304 16.62 -48.64 -46.77
C SER A 304 15.12 -49.02 -46.88
N SER A 305 14.37 -48.06 -47.48
CA SER A 305 13.29 -48.19 -48.51
C SER A 305 11.82 -48.45 -48.05
N PRO A 306 10.77 -48.19 -48.89
CA PRO A 306 10.18 -46.87 -49.18
C PRO A 306 8.62 -46.83 -49.14
N MET A 307 8.01 -45.65 -49.40
CA MET A 307 6.59 -45.37 -49.72
C MET A 307 5.58 -45.48 -48.53
N SER A 308 4.57 -44.62 -48.35
CA SER A 308 3.63 -44.06 -49.32
C SER A 308 2.93 -42.79 -48.81
N ILE A 309 2.56 -41.96 -49.77
CA ILE A 309 1.68 -40.81 -49.71
C ILE A 309 0.27 -41.22 -49.23
N ASN A 310 -0.35 -40.48 -48.31
CA ASN A 310 -1.74 -40.05 -48.52
C ASN A 310 -2.17 -38.86 -47.65
N SER A 311 -2.66 -37.86 -48.37
CA SER A 311 -3.54 -36.76 -47.96
C SER A 311 -4.76 -37.20 -47.15
N LYS A 312 -5.23 -36.34 -46.24
CA LYS A 312 -6.55 -35.69 -46.36
C LYS A 312 -6.79 -34.67 -45.25
N GLU A 313 -7.05 -33.44 -45.69
CA GLU A 313 -7.80 -32.41 -44.99
C GLU A 313 -9.23 -32.88 -44.72
N GLU A 314 -9.74 -32.60 -43.53
CA GLU A 314 -10.99 -31.85 -43.27
C GLU A 314 -10.99 -31.35 -41.83
#